data_AF-A0A4P2QN18-F1
#
_entry.id   AF-A0A4P2QN18-F1
#
_cell.length_a   1.000
_cell.length_b   1.000
_cell.length_c   1.000
_cell.angle_alpha   90.00
_cell.angle_beta   90.00
_cell.angle_gamma   90.00
#
_symmetry.space_group_name_H-M   'P 1'
#
loop_
_entity.id
_entity.type
_entity.pdbx_description
1 polymer ?
#
loop_
_entity_poly.entity_id
_entity_poly.type
_entity_poly.pdbx_seq_one_letter_code
_entity_poly.pdbx_strand_id
1 'polypeptide(L)'
;MTKPDKQSGRRYTEAEVRAILERALRDAQARDVGHDELVAAAEEIGISRGAIEAASREIEHVRGEAEARAAILARRRTGFRSHLFSFVVVNAFLFAINALTPGPWWFFWPLLGWGLGLAFHARAGLSSEVSPRQLRREIERSAALAQREEHRRLKERRRMEQLERKQRLERSAEELGHAVEEGVATVLSRIAQEIRGSAPPPPPEDAPRGRRIAPLGADEAGVDDAESEALGEEEAARAARRGRGGR
;
A
#
# COMPACT_ATOMS: atom_id res chain seq x y z
N MET A 1 29.86 -0.75 -63.57
CA MET A 1 30.53 -1.69 -62.64
C MET A 1 29.64 -1.88 -61.43
N THR A 2 28.86 -2.95 -61.40
CA THR A 2 27.92 -3.25 -60.31
C THR A 2 28.30 -4.62 -59.76
N LYS A 3 28.80 -4.68 -58.52
CA LYS A 3 29.16 -5.94 -57.85
C LYS A 3 27.88 -6.73 -57.56
N PRO A 4 27.84 -8.05 -57.81
CA PRO A 4 26.73 -8.88 -57.34
C PRO A 4 26.88 -9.17 -55.85
N ASP A 5 25.79 -8.95 -55.12
CA ASP A 5 25.64 -9.10 -53.68
C ASP A 5 25.67 -10.58 -53.27
N LYS A 6 26.55 -10.96 -52.34
CA LYS A 6 26.65 -12.34 -51.83
C LYS A 6 25.71 -12.54 -50.64
N GLN A 7 24.45 -12.88 -50.90
CA GLN A 7 23.60 -13.49 -49.87
C GLN A 7 23.91 -14.98 -49.76
N SER A 8 24.99 -15.31 -49.06
CA SER A 8 25.25 -16.69 -48.64
C SER A 8 24.40 -16.97 -47.40
N GLY A 9 23.27 -17.67 -47.57
CA GLY A 9 22.41 -18.06 -46.47
C GLY A 9 23.17 -18.95 -45.48
N ARG A 10 23.21 -18.57 -44.20
CA ARG A 10 23.78 -19.42 -43.14
C ARG A 10 23.01 -20.74 -43.10
N ARG A 11 23.73 -21.85 -43.25
CA ARG A 11 23.18 -23.19 -43.02
C ARG A 11 23.48 -23.58 -41.58
N TYR A 12 22.46 -23.99 -40.85
CA TYR A 12 22.58 -24.48 -39.48
C TYR A 12 22.50 -26.00 -39.47
N THR A 13 23.30 -26.62 -38.63
CA THR A 13 23.18 -28.06 -38.35
C THR A 13 21.97 -28.30 -37.45
N GLU A 14 21.42 -29.51 -37.47
CA GLU A 14 20.27 -29.88 -36.63
C GLU A 14 20.54 -29.63 -35.12
N ALA A 15 21.77 -29.90 -34.68
CA ALA A 15 22.22 -29.63 -33.32
C ALA A 15 22.22 -28.12 -32.99
N GLU A 16 22.65 -27.26 -33.91
CA GLU A 16 22.63 -25.81 -33.73
C GLU A 16 21.21 -25.25 -33.74
N VAL A 17 20.34 -25.74 -34.64
CA VAL A 17 18.92 -25.38 -34.66
C VAL A 17 18.27 -25.74 -33.33
N ARG A 18 18.54 -26.94 -32.82
CA ARG A 18 18.02 -27.39 -31.51
C ARG A 18 18.54 -26.52 -30.37
N ALA A 19 19.83 -26.19 -30.34
CA ALA A 19 20.40 -25.34 -29.31
C ALA A 19 19.84 -23.91 -29.33
N ILE A 20 19.62 -23.35 -30.52
CA ILE A 20 19.02 -22.02 -30.70
C ILE A 20 17.56 -22.03 -30.23
N LEU A 21 16.78 -23.04 -30.63
CA LEU A 21 15.39 -23.19 -30.18
C LEU A 21 15.31 -23.41 -28.67
N GLU A 22 16.15 -24.26 -28.08
CA GLU A 22 16.19 -24.44 -26.63
C GLU A 22 16.54 -23.15 -25.88
N ARG A 23 17.49 -22.36 -26.39
CA ARG A 23 17.88 -21.06 -25.82
C ARG A 23 16.74 -20.05 -25.92
N ALA A 24 16.10 -19.96 -27.08
CA ALA A 24 14.99 -19.05 -27.34
C ALA A 24 13.74 -19.42 -26.52
N LEU A 25 13.42 -20.71 -26.40
CA LEU A 25 12.33 -21.19 -25.57
C LEU A 25 12.58 -20.95 -24.07
N ARG A 26 13.83 -21.05 -23.61
CA ARG A 26 14.19 -20.75 -22.22
C ARG A 26 14.02 -19.26 -21.88
N ASP A 27 14.36 -18.36 -22.81
CA ASP A 27 14.11 -16.91 -22.65
C ASP A 27 12.63 -16.56 -22.84
N ALA A 28 11.89 -17.28 -23.68
CA ALA A 28 10.44 -17.11 -23.83
C ALA A 28 9.66 -17.60 -22.59
N GLN A 29 10.09 -18.72 -21.99
CA GLN A 29 9.55 -19.20 -20.70
C GLN A 29 9.92 -18.31 -19.51
N ALA A 30 10.94 -17.45 -19.65
CA ALA A 30 11.33 -16.50 -18.60
C ALA A 30 10.45 -15.25 -18.56
N ARG A 31 9.63 -15.01 -19.58
CA ARG A 31 8.59 -13.96 -19.53
C ARG A 31 7.36 -14.60 -18.89
N ASP A 32 7.11 -14.25 -17.63
CA ASP A 32 5.81 -14.51 -17.02
C ASP A 32 4.75 -13.85 -17.92
N VAL A 33 3.96 -14.67 -18.62
CA VAL A 33 2.86 -14.21 -19.46
C VAL A 33 1.71 -13.83 -18.53
N GLY A 34 1.23 -12.60 -18.64
CA GLY A 34 0.09 -12.15 -17.84
C GLY A 34 -1.15 -12.98 -18.14
N HIS A 35 -2.02 -13.19 -17.15
CA HIS A 35 -3.27 -13.95 -17.32
C HIS A 35 -4.10 -13.42 -18.51
N ASP A 36 -4.19 -12.11 -18.66
CA ASP A 36 -4.94 -11.46 -19.75
C ASP A 36 -4.31 -11.69 -21.13
N GLU A 37 -2.98 -11.76 -21.21
CA GLU A 37 -2.25 -12.03 -22.44
C GLU A 37 -2.41 -13.49 -22.87
N LEU A 38 -2.41 -14.41 -21.90
CA LEU A 38 -2.69 -15.83 -22.14
C LEU A 38 -4.11 -16.04 -22.68
N VAL A 39 -5.10 -15.36 -22.09
CA VAL A 39 -6.50 -15.43 -22.54
C VAL A 39 -6.64 -14.88 -23.95
N ALA A 40 -6.03 -13.73 -24.26
CA ALA A 40 -6.08 -13.14 -25.60
C ALA A 40 -5.46 -14.06 -26.67
N ALA A 41 -4.29 -14.65 -26.39
CA ALA A 41 -3.64 -15.59 -27.30
C ALA A 41 -4.45 -16.88 -27.51
N ALA A 42 -5.13 -17.35 -26.46
CA ALA A 42 -5.98 -18.54 -26.52
C ALA A 42 -7.26 -18.32 -27.33
N GLU A 43 -7.87 -17.13 -27.21
CA GLU A 43 -9.02 -16.74 -28.02
C GLU A 43 -8.65 -16.66 -29.51
N GLU A 44 -7.44 -16.22 -29.85
CA GLU A 44 -6.94 -16.15 -31.23
C GLU A 44 -6.87 -17.52 -31.91
N ILE A 45 -6.60 -18.60 -31.16
CA ILE A 45 -6.56 -19.98 -31.67
C ILE A 45 -7.88 -20.74 -31.45
N GLY A 46 -8.95 -20.05 -31.02
CA GLY A 46 -10.29 -20.63 -30.86
C GLY A 46 -10.52 -21.40 -29.56
N ILE A 47 -9.66 -21.25 -28.55
CA ILE A 47 -9.90 -21.79 -27.21
C ILE A 47 -10.75 -20.77 -26.43
N SER A 48 -11.87 -21.22 -25.86
CA SER A 48 -12.74 -20.32 -25.11
C SER A 48 -12.10 -19.86 -23.80
N ARG A 49 -12.31 -18.59 -23.44
CA ARG A 49 -11.95 -18.03 -22.12
C ARG A 49 -12.38 -18.94 -20.96
N GLY A 50 -13.60 -19.49 -21.02
CA GLY A 50 -14.10 -20.41 -19.99
C GLY A 50 -13.28 -21.69 -19.84
N ALA A 51 -12.74 -22.24 -20.92
CA ALA A 51 -11.85 -23.40 -20.89
C ALA A 51 -10.47 -23.06 -20.31
N ILE A 52 -9.90 -21.91 -20.68
CA ILE A 52 -8.64 -21.39 -20.12
C ILE A 52 -8.79 -21.13 -18.62
N GLU A 53 -9.89 -20.50 -18.20
CA GLU A 53 -10.15 -20.20 -16.80
C GLU A 53 -10.37 -21.47 -15.98
N ALA A 54 -11.05 -22.48 -16.54
CA ALA A 54 -11.20 -23.77 -15.88
C ALA A 54 -9.85 -24.47 -15.68
N ALA A 55 -9.01 -24.52 -16.73
CA ALA A 55 -7.67 -25.10 -16.67
C ALA A 55 -6.74 -24.31 -15.73
N SER A 56 -6.80 -22.98 -15.76
CA SER A 56 -6.00 -22.11 -14.88
C SER A 56 -6.36 -22.34 -13.41
N ARG A 57 -7.66 -22.42 -13.08
CA ARG A 57 -8.10 -22.70 -11.71
C ARG A 57 -7.62 -24.06 -11.21
N GLU A 58 -7.61 -25.08 -12.07
CA GLU A 58 -7.10 -26.40 -11.73
C GLU A 58 -5.58 -26.37 -11.47
N ILE A 59 -4.82 -25.70 -12.34
CA ILE A 59 -3.36 -25.54 -12.19
C ILE A 59 -3.04 -24.74 -10.93
N GLU A 60 -3.74 -23.63 -10.67
CA GLU A 60 -3.57 -22.81 -9.47
C GLU A 60 -3.86 -23.62 -8.20
N HIS A 61 -4.89 -24.46 -8.21
CA HIS A 61 -5.20 -25.33 -7.07
C HIS A 61 -4.07 -26.33 -6.81
N VAL A 62 -3.59 -27.03 -7.84
CA VAL A 62 -2.48 -27.99 -7.71
C VAL A 62 -1.19 -27.30 -7.27
N ARG A 63 -0.89 -26.14 -7.84
CA ARG A 63 0.29 -25.33 -7.50
C ARG A 63 0.21 -24.82 -6.07
N GLY A 64 -0.94 -24.28 -5.65
CA GLY A 64 -1.18 -23.81 -4.30
C GLY A 64 -1.04 -24.93 -3.26
N GLU A 65 -1.52 -26.13 -3.57
CA GLU A 65 -1.26 -27.31 -2.72
C GLU A 65 0.22 -27.66 -2.64
N ALA A 66 0.94 -27.69 -3.76
CA ALA A 66 2.36 -28.00 -3.78
C ALA A 66 3.19 -26.98 -2.98
N GLU A 67 2.91 -25.69 -3.15
CA GLU A 67 3.55 -24.60 -2.43
C GLU A 67 3.28 -24.69 -0.93
N ALA A 68 2.03 -24.92 -0.53
CA ALA A 68 1.66 -25.09 0.88
C ALA A 68 2.33 -26.33 1.51
N ARG A 69 2.42 -27.46 0.78
CA ARG A 69 3.16 -28.65 1.24
C ARG A 69 4.64 -28.34 1.41
N ALA A 70 5.26 -27.66 0.44
CA ALA A 70 6.67 -27.29 0.50
C ALA A 70 6.95 -26.35 1.69
N ALA A 71 6.09 -25.37 1.94
CA ALA A 71 6.19 -24.46 3.07
C ALA A 71 6.12 -25.21 4.43
N ILE A 72 5.16 -26.14 4.57
CA ILE A 72 5.03 -26.95 5.79
C ILE A 72 6.29 -27.80 6.02
N LEU A 73 6.76 -28.49 4.98
CA LEU A 73 7.95 -29.34 5.07
C LEU A 73 9.21 -28.52 5.39
N ALA A 74 9.37 -27.35 4.78
CA ALA A 74 10.49 -26.45 5.07
C ALA A 74 10.51 -26.02 6.55
N ARG A 75 9.36 -25.61 7.10
CA ARG A 75 9.24 -25.25 8.52
C ARG A 75 9.57 -26.41 9.45
N ARG A 76 9.07 -27.62 9.15
CA ARG A 76 9.38 -28.84 9.92
C ARG A 76 10.88 -29.15 9.93
N ARG A 77 11.52 -29.10 8.75
CA ARG A 77 12.97 -29.35 8.61
C ARG A 77 13.79 -28.34 9.41
N THR A 78 13.45 -27.05 9.36
CA THR A 78 14.14 -26.02 10.12
C THR A 78 13.98 -26.23 11.63
N GLY A 79 12.76 -26.53 12.11
CA GLY A 79 12.52 -26.82 13.52
C GLY A 79 13.29 -28.05 14.00
N PHE A 80 13.31 -29.13 13.22
CA PHE A 80 14.07 -30.35 13.53
C PHE A 80 15.58 -30.09 13.57
N ARG A 81 16.13 -29.33 12.61
CA ARG A 81 17.56 -28.97 12.58
C ARG A 81 17.99 -28.22 13.83
N SER A 82 17.15 -27.33 14.36
CA SER A 82 17.44 -26.63 15.61
C SER A 82 17.51 -27.59 16.80
N HIS A 83 16.56 -28.51 16.93
CA HIS A 83 16.57 -29.51 18.01
C HIS A 83 17.75 -30.47 17.90
N LEU A 84 18.07 -30.93 16.69
CA LEU A 84 19.23 -31.77 16.42
C LEU A 84 20.54 -31.04 16.78
N PHE A 85 20.65 -29.76 16.43
CA PHE A 85 21.82 -28.96 16.78
C PHE A 85 21.99 -28.86 18.29
N SER A 86 20.93 -28.47 19.02
CA SER A 86 20.96 -28.41 20.49
C SER A 86 21.30 -29.76 21.12
N PHE A 87 20.74 -30.86 20.58
CA PHE A 87 21.06 -32.21 21.03
C PHE A 87 22.55 -32.53 20.87
N VAL A 88 23.14 -32.26 19.70
CA VAL A 88 24.56 -32.52 19.43
C VAL A 88 25.45 -31.68 20.34
N VAL A 89 25.18 -30.37 20.46
CA VAL A 89 25.99 -29.46 21.27
C VAL A 89 25.97 -29.84 22.74
N VAL A 90 24.77 -30.08 23.30
CA VAL A 90 24.64 -30.44 24.72
C VAL A 90 25.27 -31.80 25.00
N ASN A 91 25.05 -32.82 24.16
CA ASN A 91 25.64 -34.12 24.40
C ASN A 91 27.16 -34.14 24.21
N ALA A 92 27.70 -33.38 23.25
CA ALA A 92 29.15 -33.21 23.11
C ALA A 92 29.76 -32.54 24.35
N PHE A 93 29.08 -31.55 24.92
CA PHE A 93 29.49 -30.88 26.15
C PHE A 93 29.44 -31.83 27.36
N LEU A 94 28.35 -32.58 27.54
CA LEU A 94 28.24 -33.56 28.64
C LEU A 94 29.27 -34.68 28.51
N PHE A 95 29.52 -35.15 27.28
CA PHE A 95 30.58 -36.10 26.99
C PHE A 95 31.95 -35.57 27.42
N ALA A 96 32.27 -34.32 27.06
CA ALA A 96 33.53 -33.69 27.43
C ALA A 96 33.71 -33.60 28.97
N ILE A 97 32.67 -33.17 29.70
CA ILE A 97 32.70 -33.14 31.17
C ILE A 97 32.97 -34.53 31.74
N ASN A 98 32.23 -35.53 31.25
CA ASN A 98 32.33 -36.87 31.80
C ASN A 98 33.67 -37.53 31.46
N ALA A 99 34.27 -37.22 30.31
CA ALA A 99 35.59 -37.69 29.92
C ALA A 99 36.73 -37.07 30.74
N LEU A 100 36.56 -35.81 31.19
CA LEU A 100 37.52 -35.09 32.01
C LEU A 100 37.36 -35.34 33.51
N THR A 101 36.26 -35.95 33.93
CA THR A 101 35.96 -36.22 35.34
C THR A 101 36.12 -37.71 35.64
N PRO A 102 36.94 -38.10 36.64
CA PRO A 102 37.04 -39.49 37.05
C PRO A 102 35.71 -39.97 37.62
N GLY A 103 35.21 -41.11 37.15
CA GLY A 103 33.94 -41.67 37.59
C GLY A 103 33.24 -42.52 36.52
N PRO A 104 32.01 -42.98 36.79
CA PRO A 104 31.22 -43.72 35.83
C PRO A 104 30.78 -42.86 34.63
N TRP A 105 30.52 -43.51 33.50
CA TRP A 105 30.07 -42.85 32.27
C TRP A 105 28.57 -42.53 32.33
N TRP A 106 28.20 -41.46 33.02
CA TRP A 106 26.81 -41.04 33.18
C TRP A 106 26.24 -40.30 31.95
N PHE A 107 27.06 -39.80 31.02
CA PHE A 107 26.59 -39.07 29.83
C PHE A 107 25.67 -39.90 28.93
N PHE A 108 25.76 -41.24 28.99
CA PHE A 108 24.88 -42.14 28.26
C PHE A 108 23.40 -41.99 28.65
N TRP A 109 23.09 -41.63 29.90
CA TRP A 109 21.70 -41.50 30.34
C TRP A 109 20.98 -40.31 29.68
N PRO A 110 21.53 -39.07 29.66
CA PRO A 110 20.99 -37.98 28.85
C PRO A 110 20.96 -38.30 27.35
N LEU A 111 22.03 -38.92 26.82
CA LEU A 111 22.13 -39.26 25.40
C LEU A 111 21.01 -40.20 24.95
N LEU A 112 20.77 -41.28 25.72
CA LEU A 112 19.72 -42.25 25.42
C LEU A 112 18.33 -41.70 25.72
N GLY A 113 18.15 -41.02 26.86
CA GLY A 113 16.85 -40.46 27.25
C GLY A 113 16.35 -39.41 26.24
N TRP A 114 17.17 -38.42 25.91
CA TRP A 114 16.80 -37.37 24.97
C TRP A 114 16.93 -37.82 23.52
N GLY A 115 17.87 -38.71 23.21
CA GLY A 115 18.06 -39.27 21.87
C GLY A 115 16.84 -40.05 21.40
N LEU A 116 16.18 -40.77 22.32
CA LEU A 116 14.93 -41.47 21.99
C LEU A 116 13.79 -40.49 21.68
N GLY A 117 13.65 -39.40 22.46
CA GLY A 117 12.69 -38.33 22.17
C GLY A 117 12.94 -37.65 20.82
N LEU A 118 14.22 -37.43 20.48
CA LEU A 118 14.63 -36.88 19.19
C LEU A 118 14.34 -37.84 18.03
N ALA A 119 14.48 -39.15 18.21
CA ALA A 119 14.15 -40.15 17.21
C ALA A 119 12.64 -40.15 16.86
N PHE A 120 11.77 -39.99 17.87
CA PHE A 120 10.33 -39.80 17.63
C PHE A 120 10.03 -38.51 16.88
N HIS A 121 10.73 -37.42 17.20
CA HIS A 121 10.60 -36.15 16.48
C HIS A 121 11.13 -36.25 15.04
N ALA A 122 12.21 -37.00 14.82
CA ALA A 122 12.76 -37.27 13.49
C ALA A 122 11.75 -38.02 12.62
N ARG A 123 11.04 -39.00 13.17
CA ARG A 123 9.96 -39.69 12.44
C ARG A 123 8.89 -38.71 11.94
N ALA A 124 8.46 -37.77 12.78
CA ALA A 124 7.45 -36.77 12.40
C ALA A 124 7.99 -35.65 11.49
N GLY A 125 9.28 -35.34 11.61
CA GLY A 125 9.96 -34.30 10.81
C GLY A 125 10.42 -34.78 9.43
N LEU A 126 10.80 -36.06 9.31
CA LEU A 126 11.20 -36.69 8.04
C LEU A 126 10.04 -37.35 7.31
N SER A 127 8.87 -37.56 7.95
CA SER A 127 7.70 -38.02 7.22
C SER A 127 7.29 -36.98 6.19
N SER A 128 7.25 -37.39 4.92
CA SER A 128 6.71 -36.62 3.80
C SER A 128 5.19 -36.44 3.88
N GLU A 129 4.55 -37.07 4.87
CA GLU A 129 3.13 -36.99 5.11
C GLU A 129 2.75 -35.64 5.72
N VAL A 130 2.17 -34.79 4.88
CA VAL A 130 1.49 -33.58 5.29
C VAL A 130 0.02 -33.94 5.51
N SER A 131 -0.47 -33.76 6.74
CA SER A 131 -1.87 -34.01 7.05
C SER A 131 -2.77 -33.12 6.20
N PRO A 132 -3.88 -33.62 5.61
CA PRO A 132 -4.81 -32.81 4.81
C PRO A 132 -5.33 -31.58 5.56
N ARG A 133 -5.47 -31.67 6.89
CA ARG A 133 -5.88 -30.53 7.75
C ARG A 133 -4.82 -29.43 7.80
N GLN A 134 -3.54 -29.79 7.82
CA GLN A 134 -2.45 -28.82 7.82
C GLN A 134 -2.30 -28.17 6.46
N LEU A 135 -2.46 -28.94 5.40
CA LEU A 135 -2.44 -28.44 4.02
C LEU A 135 -3.55 -27.40 3.81
N ARG A 136 -4.80 -27.75 4.13
CA ARG A 136 -5.95 -26.84 4.04
C ARG A 136 -5.73 -25.55 4.84
N ARG A 137 -5.26 -25.67 6.09
CA ARG A 137 -4.97 -24.50 6.94
C ARG A 137 -3.90 -23.58 6.36
N GLU A 138 -2.85 -24.14 5.75
CA GLU A 138 -1.79 -23.32 5.16
C GLU A 138 -2.27 -22.62 3.89
N ILE A 139 -3.09 -23.29 3.06
CA ILE A 139 -3.73 -22.69 1.87
C ILE A 139 -4.71 -21.58 2.29
N GLU A 140 -5.56 -21.82 3.30
CA GLU A 140 -6.46 -20.80 3.83
C GLU A 140 -5.70 -19.60 4.39
N ARG A 141 -4.57 -19.84 5.08
CA ARG A 141 -3.70 -18.78 5.60
C ARG A 141 -3.04 -17.97 4.50
N SER A 142 -2.48 -18.61 3.48
CA SER A 142 -1.85 -17.90 2.37
C SER A 142 -2.87 -17.06 1.60
N ALA A 143 -4.06 -17.61 1.34
CA ALA A 143 -5.17 -16.88 0.73
C ALA A 143 -5.62 -15.68 1.58
N ALA A 144 -5.78 -15.86 2.90
CA ALA A 144 -6.16 -14.77 3.79
C ALA A 144 -5.11 -13.65 3.86
N LEU A 145 -3.82 -13.98 3.76
CA LEU A 145 -2.74 -13.01 3.70
C LEU A 145 -2.76 -12.22 2.38
N ALA A 146 -2.91 -12.91 1.25
CA ALA A 146 -3.03 -12.26 -0.05
C ALA A 146 -4.21 -11.26 -0.10
N GLN A 147 -5.37 -11.67 0.41
CA GLN A 147 -6.54 -10.79 0.51
C GLN A 147 -6.29 -9.55 1.39
N ARG A 148 -5.56 -9.71 2.51
CA ARG A 148 -5.22 -8.58 3.40
C ARG A 148 -4.27 -7.59 2.73
N GLU A 149 -3.30 -8.08 1.96
CA GLU A 149 -2.37 -7.23 1.20
C GLU A 149 -3.11 -6.44 0.12
N GLU A 150 -4.01 -7.08 -0.62
CA GLU A 150 -4.83 -6.41 -1.63
C GLU A 150 -5.72 -5.35 -1.02
N HIS A 151 -6.40 -5.68 0.09
CA HIS A 151 -7.25 -4.72 0.80
C HIS A 151 -6.44 -3.51 1.31
N ARG A 152 -5.22 -3.74 1.80
CA ARG A 152 -4.31 -2.67 2.21
C ARG A 152 -3.95 -1.77 1.03
N ARG A 153 -3.55 -2.34 -0.11
CA ARG A 153 -3.22 -1.60 -1.34
C ARG A 153 -4.39 -0.77 -1.85
N LEU A 154 -5.60 -1.33 -1.85
CA LEU A 154 -6.81 -0.61 -2.25
C LEU A 154 -7.11 0.56 -1.32
N LYS A 155 -6.95 0.38 -0.01
CA LYS A 155 -7.14 1.45 0.98
C LYS A 155 -6.10 2.56 0.81
N GLU A 156 -4.86 2.20 0.53
CA GLU A 156 -3.78 3.16 0.23
C GLU A 156 -4.07 3.94 -1.06
N ARG A 157 -4.48 3.27 -2.15
CA ARG A 157 -4.89 3.93 -3.39
C ARG A 157 -6.04 4.92 -3.18
N ARG A 158 -7.11 4.48 -2.51
CA ARG A 158 -8.26 5.36 -2.19
C ARG A 158 -7.84 6.55 -1.34
N ARG A 159 -6.92 6.35 -0.40
CA ARG A 159 -6.40 7.44 0.44
C ARG A 159 -5.61 8.45 -0.40
N MET A 160 -4.79 7.98 -1.35
CA MET A 160 -4.05 8.85 -2.26
C MET A 160 -4.99 9.64 -3.18
N GLU A 161 -5.96 8.97 -3.82
CA GLU A 161 -6.97 9.63 -4.66
C GLU A 161 -7.76 10.70 -3.90
N GLN A 162 -8.09 10.44 -2.63
CA GLN A 162 -8.76 11.43 -1.77
C GLN A 162 -7.88 12.64 -1.46
N LEU A 163 -6.59 12.43 -1.22
CA LEU A 163 -5.64 13.52 -0.98
C LEU A 163 -5.42 14.35 -2.24
N GLU A 164 -5.23 13.71 -3.39
CA GLU A 164 -5.10 14.38 -4.69
C GLU A 164 -6.36 15.19 -5.03
N ARG A 165 -7.56 14.61 -4.79
CA ARG A 165 -8.81 15.34 -5.01
C ARG A 165 -8.93 16.56 -4.10
N LYS A 166 -8.54 16.46 -2.82
CA LYS A 166 -8.53 17.60 -1.90
C LYS A 166 -7.57 18.69 -2.37
N GLN A 167 -6.33 18.33 -2.70
CA GLN A 167 -5.34 19.28 -3.21
C GLN A 167 -5.80 19.96 -4.51
N ARG A 168 -6.45 19.21 -5.41
CA ARG A 168 -7.01 19.75 -6.64
C ARG A 168 -8.12 20.78 -6.35
N LEU A 169 -8.98 20.49 -5.38
CA LEU A 169 -10.04 21.41 -4.95
C LEU A 169 -9.46 22.68 -4.31
N GLU A 170 -8.46 22.56 -3.44
CA GLU A 170 -7.77 23.69 -2.81
C GLU A 170 -7.10 24.58 -3.86
N ARG A 171 -6.32 24.01 -4.78
CA ARG A 171 -5.72 24.76 -5.89
C ARG A 171 -6.76 25.45 -6.78
N SER A 172 -7.86 24.76 -7.09
CA SER A 172 -8.95 25.36 -7.88
C SER A 172 -9.61 26.53 -7.14
N ALA A 173 -9.73 26.45 -5.81
CA ALA A 173 -10.30 27.52 -4.99
C ALA A 173 -9.38 28.75 -4.94
N GLU A 174 -8.06 28.55 -4.84
CA GLU A 174 -7.07 29.62 -4.94
C GLU A 174 -7.12 30.32 -6.30
N GLU A 175 -7.16 29.54 -7.39
CA GLU A 175 -7.28 30.07 -8.76
C GLU A 175 -8.58 30.88 -8.96
N LEU A 176 -9.70 30.39 -8.44
CA LEU A 176 -10.98 31.10 -8.49
C LEU A 176 -10.94 32.40 -7.66
N GLY A 177 -10.32 32.38 -6.49
CA GLY A 177 -10.14 33.56 -5.65
C GLY A 177 -9.42 34.68 -6.40
N HIS A 178 -8.28 34.36 -7.03
CA HIS A 178 -7.52 35.31 -7.84
C HIS A 178 -8.30 35.83 -9.04
N ALA A 179 -9.01 34.96 -9.77
CA ALA A 179 -9.83 35.37 -10.91
C ALA A 179 -10.97 36.32 -10.52
N VAL A 180 -11.58 36.10 -9.34
CA VAL A 180 -12.63 36.97 -8.80
C VAL A 180 -12.05 38.33 -8.42
N GLU A 181 -10.91 38.37 -7.72
CA GLU A 181 -10.25 39.63 -7.36
C GLU A 181 -9.89 40.46 -8.59
N GLU A 182 -9.32 39.83 -9.62
CA GLU A 182 -8.96 40.49 -10.87
C GLU A 182 -10.21 41.00 -11.65
N GLY A 183 -11.26 40.19 -11.69
CA GLY A 183 -12.55 40.57 -12.27
C GLY A 183 -13.20 41.75 -11.55
N VAL A 184 -13.21 41.74 -10.21
CA VAL A 184 -13.75 42.83 -9.38
C VAL A 184 -12.93 44.11 -9.58
N ALA A 185 -11.59 44.02 -9.57
CA ALA A 185 -10.73 45.16 -9.83
C ALA A 185 -11.01 45.77 -11.22
N THR A 186 -11.22 44.94 -12.24
CA THR A 186 -11.57 45.39 -13.59
C THR A 186 -12.92 46.10 -13.63
N VAL A 187 -13.94 45.58 -12.92
CA VAL A 187 -15.25 46.24 -12.84
C VAL A 187 -15.16 47.57 -12.09
N LEU A 188 -14.52 47.61 -10.92
CA LEU A 188 -14.38 48.81 -10.12
C LEU A 188 -13.59 49.91 -10.83
N SER A 189 -12.48 49.55 -11.48
CA SER A 189 -11.68 50.49 -12.29
C SER A 189 -12.48 51.06 -13.45
N ARG A 190 -13.30 50.26 -14.13
CA ARG A 190 -14.16 50.74 -15.21
C ARG A 190 -15.24 51.71 -14.73
N ILE A 191 -15.88 51.42 -13.59
CA ILE A 191 -16.85 52.34 -12.95
C ILE A 191 -16.16 53.65 -12.57
N ALA A 192 -14.97 53.58 -11.94
CA ALA A 192 -14.22 54.76 -11.55
C ALA A 192 -13.81 55.63 -12.75
N GLN A 193 -13.53 55.02 -13.90
CA GLN A 193 -13.17 55.73 -15.13
C GLN A 193 -14.39 56.44 -15.75
N GLU A 194 -15.57 55.82 -15.73
CA GLU A 194 -16.82 56.40 -16.23
C GLU A 194 -17.25 57.63 -15.40
N ILE A 195 -17.13 57.55 -14.08
CA ILE A 195 -17.41 58.67 -13.17
C ILE A 195 -16.44 59.83 -13.43
N ARG A 196 -15.15 59.54 -13.63
CA ARG A 196 -14.12 60.57 -13.87
C ARG A 196 -14.23 61.20 -15.26
N GLY A 197 -14.68 60.44 -16.26
CA GLY A 197 -15.02 60.96 -17.59
C GLY A 197 -16.24 61.88 -17.61
N SER A 198 -17.07 61.85 -16.56
CA SER A 198 -18.29 62.65 -16.43
C SER A 198 -18.12 63.92 -15.58
N ALA A 199 -16.91 64.23 -15.07
CA ALA A 199 -16.67 65.40 -14.21
C ALA A 199 -16.27 66.66 -15.03
N PRO A 200 -16.91 67.82 -14.82
CA PRO A 200 -16.56 69.06 -15.52
C PRO A 200 -15.21 69.63 -15.00
N PRO A 201 -14.46 70.40 -15.83
CA PRO A 201 -13.13 70.87 -15.48
C PRO A 201 -13.14 71.79 -14.24
N PRO A 202 -12.09 71.78 -13.40
CA PRO A 202 -12.06 72.57 -12.17
C PRO A 202 -12.06 74.08 -12.50
N PRO A 203 -12.84 74.90 -11.77
CA PRO A 203 -12.93 76.33 -12.04
C PRO A 203 -11.70 77.10 -11.55
N PRO A 204 -11.40 78.27 -12.14
CA PRO A 204 -10.24 79.07 -11.76
C PRO A 204 -10.33 79.65 -10.35
N GLU A 205 -9.16 79.76 -9.74
CA GLU A 205 -8.86 80.29 -8.42
C GLU A 205 -9.05 81.82 -8.39
N ASP A 206 -10.26 82.31 -8.11
CA ASP A 206 -10.49 83.69 -7.64
C ASP A 206 -11.90 83.86 -7.02
N ALA A 207 -11.94 84.44 -5.80
CA ALA A 207 -13.08 85.04 -5.08
C ALA A 207 -13.91 84.14 -4.08
N PRO A 208 -14.57 84.74 -3.04
CA PRO A 208 -13.99 84.95 -1.71
C PRO A 208 -14.83 84.39 -0.52
N ARG A 209 -14.22 84.41 0.68
CA ARG A 209 -14.78 83.96 1.98
C ARG A 209 -16.11 84.64 2.38
N GLY A 210 -17.03 83.85 2.96
CA GLY A 210 -18.24 84.35 3.62
C GLY A 210 -18.84 83.42 4.70
N ARG A 211 -18.53 83.74 5.97
CA ARG A 211 -19.38 83.73 7.18
C ARG A 211 -19.97 82.41 7.77
N ARG A 212 -19.21 81.91 8.76
CA ARG A 212 -19.52 81.26 10.06
C ARG A 212 -20.99 81.28 10.57
N ILE A 213 -21.51 80.11 11.01
CA ILE A 213 -22.40 79.95 12.19
C ILE A 213 -22.16 78.56 12.84
N ALA A 214 -22.01 78.53 14.17
CA ALA A 214 -22.12 77.39 15.09
C ALA A 214 -22.72 77.96 16.40
N PRO A 215 -23.11 77.18 17.45
CA PRO A 215 -23.47 75.76 17.59
C PRO A 215 -24.86 75.58 18.28
N LEU A 216 -25.33 74.36 18.57
CA LEU A 216 -26.19 74.06 19.73
C LEU A 216 -26.22 72.53 20.00
N GLY A 217 -26.00 72.13 21.25
CA GLY A 217 -26.12 70.75 21.74
C GLY A 217 -27.38 70.52 22.59
N ALA A 218 -27.45 69.31 23.17
CA ALA A 218 -28.48 68.68 24.05
C ALA A 218 -29.14 67.47 23.34
N ASP A 219 -29.34 66.28 23.90
CA ASP A 219 -29.16 65.73 25.26
C ASP A 219 -29.08 64.20 25.16
N GLU A 220 -28.52 63.57 26.19
CA GLU A 220 -28.49 62.13 26.43
C GLU A 220 -29.86 61.58 26.86
N ALA A 221 -30.14 60.30 26.57
CA ALA A 221 -30.51 59.26 27.56
C ALA A 221 -31.08 57.98 26.91
N GLY A 222 -30.40 56.86 27.18
CA GLY A 222 -30.98 55.56 27.59
C GLY A 222 -31.85 54.74 26.62
N VAL A 223 -31.50 53.47 26.42
CA VAL A 223 -32.28 52.29 26.89
C VAL A 223 -31.86 50.99 26.14
N ASP A 224 -31.56 49.99 26.98
CA ASP A 224 -31.61 48.53 26.83
C ASP A 224 -30.57 47.73 26.03
N ASP A 225 -29.54 47.34 26.81
CA ASP A 225 -28.89 46.03 26.81
C ASP A 225 -29.86 44.92 27.27
N ALA A 226 -30.25 44.02 26.37
CA ALA A 226 -30.95 42.78 26.73
C ALA A 226 -30.77 41.68 25.67
N GLU A 227 -29.54 41.28 25.34
CA GLU A 227 -29.33 40.08 24.50
C GLU A 227 -28.00 39.33 24.69
N SER A 228 -27.33 39.49 25.83
CA SER A 228 -26.01 38.88 26.07
C SER A 228 -25.94 37.83 27.18
N GLU A 229 -27.01 37.58 27.95
CA GLU A 229 -27.00 36.56 29.03
C GLU A 229 -27.50 35.17 28.64
N ALA A 230 -28.03 34.95 27.42
CA ALA A 230 -28.56 33.64 27.04
C ALA A 230 -27.52 32.65 26.46
N LEU A 231 -26.31 33.11 26.11
CA LEU A 231 -25.30 32.26 25.43
C LEU A 231 -24.21 31.72 26.36
N GLY A 232 -24.09 32.23 27.59
CA GLY A 232 -23.07 31.78 28.56
C GLY A 232 -23.46 30.51 29.34
N GLU A 233 -24.74 30.33 29.66
CA GLU A 233 -25.18 29.19 30.47
C GLU A 233 -25.24 27.86 29.69
N GLU A 234 -25.47 27.89 28.37
CA GLU A 234 -25.52 26.67 27.56
C GLU A 234 -24.12 26.06 27.35
N GLU A 235 -23.07 26.89 27.34
CA GLU A 235 -21.69 26.43 27.15
C GLU A 235 -21.11 25.80 28.43
N ALA A 236 -21.45 26.35 29.60
CA ALA A 236 -21.07 25.79 30.90
C ALA A 236 -21.71 24.42 31.16
N ALA A 237 -22.97 24.21 30.72
CA ALA A 237 -23.66 22.93 30.87
C ALA A 237 -23.12 21.82 29.94
N ARG A 238 -22.58 22.17 28.76
CA ARG A 238 -21.95 21.20 27.83
C ARG A 238 -20.57 20.75 28.30
N ALA A 239 -19.81 21.60 28.97
CA ALA A 239 -18.49 21.25 29.52
C ALA A 239 -18.59 20.20 30.65
N ALA A 240 -19.60 20.29 31.52
CA ALA A 240 -19.80 19.36 32.63
C ALA A 240 -20.14 17.91 32.20
N ARG A 241 -20.77 17.72 31.02
CA ARG A 241 -21.14 16.39 30.51
C ARG A 241 -19.98 15.61 29.85
N ARG A 242 -18.90 16.28 29.42
CA ARG A 242 -17.73 15.60 28.81
C ARG A 242 -16.72 15.04 29.80
N GLY A 243 -16.80 15.39 31.09
CA GLY A 243 -15.83 14.97 32.11
C GLY A 243 -16.12 13.65 32.83
N ARG A 244 -17.27 12.99 32.57
CA ARG A 244 -17.72 11.82 33.34
C ARG A 244 -18.07 10.64 32.42
N GLY A 245 -17.08 10.15 31.67
CA GLY A 245 -17.26 9.03 30.74
C GLY A 245 -15.96 8.37 30.30
N GLY A 246 -14.94 8.36 31.17
CA GLY A 246 -13.62 7.79 30.86
C GLY A 246 -13.02 7.09 32.08
N ARG A 247 -13.54 5.91 32.41
CA ARG A 247 -12.81 4.82 33.05
C ARG A 247 -13.35 3.50 32.51
#